data_AF-A0A5M3YSY5-F1
#
_entry.id   AF-A0A5M3YSY5-F1
#
_cell.length_a   1.000
_cell.length_b   1.000
_cell.length_c   1.000
_cell.angle_alpha   90.00
_cell.angle_beta   90.00
_cell.angle_gamma   90.00
#
_symmetry.space_group_name_H-M   'P 1'
#
loop_
_entity.id
_entity.type
_entity.pdbx_description
1 polymer ?
#
loop_
_entity_poly.entity_id
_entity_poly.type
_entity_poly.pdbx_seq_one_letter_code
_entity_poly.pdbx_strand_id
1 'polypeptide(L)'
;MPNTTQLHLPCGPVKAALTDNLIHARGIPYATAARFQPPEPTETWTIPLDCTARAPICPQLPSRLGSVMGLGLLDQIAAPRCGDPANLTLAGQSAGADSIVCMMAAEGTRGLFHWVILLSPPLGKLHGRAETRARLAEKAETLMTKDPREMTTAELLDLQKKLLLDRVWGRHMLFAPAFGAYPLPSENAVESKIVETARGVPVLVRWTAHDGRPFASMSGPLCSLYSMPFSSVSTAACQAGCASTTCSFDWGAQDNPLQACHTIDIQFVLGAPGAWEKPMLQGAMPKTSFVWVKR
;
A
#
# COMPACT_ATOMS: atom_id res chain seq x y z
N MET A 1 30.70 -11.38 -12.92
CA MET A 1 30.35 -10.35 -11.92
C MET A 1 29.11 -9.64 -12.43
N PRO A 2 28.04 -9.44 -11.65
CA PRO A 2 26.94 -8.58 -12.09
C PRO A 2 27.51 -7.19 -12.41
N ASN A 3 27.02 -6.57 -13.48
CA ASN A 3 27.44 -5.22 -13.83
C ASN A 3 26.90 -4.26 -12.76
N THR A 4 27.72 -3.34 -12.27
CA THR A 4 27.35 -2.43 -11.18
C THR A 4 27.78 -1.01 -11.50
N THR A 5 27.03 -0.04 -10.98
CA THR A 5 27.32 1.39 -11.10
C THR A 5 27.25 2.06 -9.74
N GLN A 6 27.91 3.21 -9.59
CA GLN A 6 27.85 4.02 -8.37
C GLN A 6 26.95 5.24 -8.58
N LEU A 7 26.03 5.46 -7.66
CA LEU A 7 25.18 6.64 -7.59
C LEU A 7 25.61 7.50 -6.40
N HIS A 8 25.56 8.81 -6.56
CA HIS A 8 25.74 9.75 -5.45
C HIS A 8 24.36 10.28 -5.04
N LEU A 9 23.90 9.89 -3.86
CA LEU A 9 22.64 10.37 -3.28
C LEU A 9 22.94 11.48 -2.26
N PRO A 10 21.95 12.32 -1.91
CA PRO A 10 22.12 13.33 -0.85
C PRO A 10 22.57 12.76 0.50
N CYS A 11 22.24 11.48 0.78
CA CYS A 11 22.62 10.78 2.01
C CYS A 11 23.97 10.04 1.92
N GLY A 12 24.59 9.96 0.74
CA GLY A 12 25.86 9.27 0.54
C GLY A 12 25.90 8.42 -0.73
N PRO A 13 27.08 7.89 -1.10
CA PRO A 13 27.25 7.07 -2.30
C PRO A 13 26.64 5.68 -2.13
N VAL A 14 26.06 5.11 -3.20
CA VAL A 14 25.56 3.73 -3.22
C VAL A 14 26.03 2.98 -4.46
N LYS A 15 26.28 1.68 -4.31
CA LYS A 15 26.55 0.75 -5.39
C LYS A 15 25.24 0.07 -5.79
N ALA A 16 24.84 0.21 -7.05
CA ALA A 16 23.60 -0.33 -7.60
C ALA A 16 23.89 -1.36 -8.70
N ALA A 17 22.95 -2.28 -8.93
CA ALA A 17 23.04 -3.23 -10.03
C ALA A 17 22.64 -2.54 -11.35
N LEU A 18 23.31 -2.89 -12.45
CA LEU A 18 23.03 -2.38 -13.79
C LEU A 18 22.66 -3.55 -14.71
N THR A 19 21.44 -3.54 -15.23
CA THR A 19 20.92 -4.58 -16.14
C THR A 19 20.16 -3.91 -17.26
N ASP A 20 20.50 -4.18 -18.53
CA ASP A 20 19.80 -3.67 -19.71
C ASP A 20 19.53 -2.14 -19.67
N ASN A 21 20.55 -1.37 -19.30
CA ASN A 21 20.50 0.09 -19.10
C ASN A 21 19.61 0.57 -17.94
N LEU A 22 19.05 -0.34 -17.14
CA LEU A 22 18.29 -0.04 -15.94
C LEU A 22 19.19 -0.13 -14.70
N ILE A 23 19.20 0.95 -13.92
CA ILE A 23 19.88 1.00 -12.62
C ILE A 23 18.91 0.51 -11.54
N HIS A 24 19.26 -0.59 -10.90
CA HIS A 24 18.54 -1.16 -9.77
C HIS A 24 19.26 -0.85 -8.47
N ALA A 25 18.86 0.24 -7.81
CA ALA A 25 19.30 0.57 -6.46
C ALA A 25 18.23 0.12 -5.46
N ARG A 26 18.55 -0.87 -4.63
CA ARG A 26 17.63 -1.57 -3.74
C ARG A 26 18.11 -1.48 -2.29
N GLY A 27 17.18 -1.43 -1.34
CA GLY A 27 17.52 -1.41 0.08
C GLY A 27 18.23 -0.12 0.54
N ILE A 28 18.03 1.01 -0.15
CA ILE A 28 18.56 2.30 0.30
C ILE A 28 17.85 2.72 1.59
N PRO A 29 18.57 2.94 2.71
CA PRO A 29 17.97 3.46 3.93
C PRO A 29 17.39 4.86 3.68
N TYR A 30 16.13 5.08 4.06
CA TYR A 30 15.50 6.40 3.99
C TYR A 30 15.22 7.00 5.36
N ALA A 31 15.15 6.19 6.42
CA ALA A 31 14.91 6.58 7.79
C ALA A 31 15.41 5.52 8.77
N THR A 32 15.54 5.89 10.04
CA THR A 32 15.68 5.00 11.20
C THR A 32 14.57 5.27 12.20
N ALA A 33 14.19 4.29 13.02
CA ALA A 33 13.17 4.48 14.05
C ALA A 33 13.40 3.52 15.22
N ALA A 34 13.31 4.03 16.44
CA ALA A 34 13.12 3.19 17.62
C ALA A 34 11.71 2.59 17.62
N ARG A 35 11.50 1.49 18.34
CA ARG A 35 10.20 0.81 18.38
C ARG A 35 9.12 1.76 18.91
N PHE A 36 8.03 1.90 18.15
CA PHE A 36 6.88 2.77 18.45
C PHE A 36 7.22 4.27 18.56
N GLN A 37 8.32 4.71 17.95
CA GLN A 37 8.67 6.13 17.83
C GLN A 37 8.52 6.60 16.37
N PRO A 38 8.35 7.92 16.14
CA PRO A 38 8.43 8.49 14.81
C PRO A 38 9.75 8.16 14.11
N PRO A 39 9.76 8.01 12.77
CA PRO A 39 10.99 7.84 12.03
C PRO A 39 11.80 9.14 11.98
N GLU A 40 13.12 9.00 12.04
CA GLU A 40 14.09 10.07 11.88
C GLU A 40 14.90 9.85 10.58
N PRO A 41 15.42 10.92 9.95
CA PRO A 41 16.31 10.79 8.81
C PRO A 41 17.48 9.86 9.11
N THR A 42 17.85 9.04 8.13
CA THR A 42 19.05 8.19 8.25
C THR A 42 20.31 9.05 8.32
N GLU A 43 21.31 8.60 9.06
CA GLU A 43 22.65 9.19 9.04
C GLU A 43 23.23 9.18 7.64
N THR A 44 24.03 10.20 7.32
CA THR A 44 24.77 10.27 6.05
C THR A 44 26.01 9.39 6.11
N TRP A 45 26.38 8.75 4.99
CA TRP A 45 27.57 7.92 4.89
C TRP A 45 28.52 8.40 3.79
N THR A 46 29.80 8.07 3.93
CA THR A 46 30.87 8.40 2.96
C THR A 46 31.38 7.18 2.19
N ILE A 47 31.24 5.99 2.78
CA ILE A 47 31.63 4.72 2.15
C ILE A 47 30.45 4.19 1.32
N PRO A 48 30.62 3.79 0.06
CA PRO A 48 29.53 3.28 -0.76
C PRO A 48 28.78 2.10 -0.12
N LEU A 49 27.48 2.24 0.10
CA LEU A 49 26.63 1.14 0.55
C LEU A 49 26.31 0.19 -0.61
N ASP A 50 26.33 -1.12 -0.35
CA ASP A 50 25.89 -2.10 -1.34
C ASP A 50 24.36 -2.15 -1.40
N CYS A 51 23.80 -1.57 -2.46
CA CYS A 51 22.38 -1.51 -2.77
C CYS A 51 22.03 -2.38 -3.98
N THR A 52 22.78 -3.45 -4.25
CA THR A 52 22.50 -4.38 -5.36
C THR A 52 21.36 -5.36 -5.03
N ALA A 53 21.14 -5.64 -3.74
CA ALA A 53 20.15 -6.59 -3.22
C ALA A 53 18.99 -5.91 -2.49
N ARG A 54 17.85 -6.59 -2.40
CA ARG A 54 16.69 -6.12 -1.61
C ARG A 54 17.01 -6.18 -0.12
N ALA A 55 16.57 -5.18 0.63
CA ALA A 55 16.52 -5.24 2.08
C ALA A 55 15.33 -6.09 2.56
N PRO A 56 15.35 -6.61 3.79
CA PRO A 56 14.20 -7.27 4.39
C PRO A 56 12.97 -6.35 4.43
N ILE A 57 11.79 -6.93 4.22
CA ILE A 57 10.51 -6.26 4.44
C ILE A 57 10.17 -6.19 5.94
N CYS A 58 9.17 -5.37 6.29
CA CYS A 58 8.65 -5.31 7.66
C CYS A 58 8.23 -6.70 8.16
N PRO A 59 8.64 -7.10 9.39
CA PRO A 59 8.19 -8.34 10.00
C PRO A 59 6.66 -8.39 10.07
N GLN A 60 6.07 -9.46 9.57
CA GLN A 60 4.61 -9.63 9.50
C GLN A 60 4.22 -11.10 9.56
N LEU A 61 2.99 -11.36 9.98
CA LEU A 61 2.38 -12.69 9.88
C LEU A 61 2.13 -13.05 8.40
N PRO A 62 2.07 -14.35 8.05
CA PRO A 62 1.74 -14.77 6.70
C PRO A 62 0.41 -14.17 6.21
N SER A 63 0.41 -13.69 4.96
CA SER A 63 -0.79 -13.10 4.36
C SER A 63 -1.89 -14.14 4.17
N ARG A 64 -3.11 -13.81 4.64
CA ARG A 64 -4.32 -14.63 4.41
C ARG A 64 -4.72 -14.71 2.93
N LEU A 65 -4.30 -13.74 2.13
CA LEU A 65 -4.51 -13.72 0.67
C LEU A 65 -3.38 -14.40 -0.12
N GLY A 66 -2.33 -14.88 0.56
CA GLY A 66 -1.18 -15.51 -0.10
C GLY A 66 -1.55 -16.72 -0.96
N SER A 67 -2.60 -17.46 -0.57
CA SER A 67 -3.11 -18.61 -1.34
C SER A 67 -3.82 -18.21 -2.65
N VAL A 68 -4.26 -16.95 -2.79
CA VAL A 68 -4.97 -16.45 -3.98
C VAL A 68 -4.06 -15.59 -4.86
N MET A 69 -3.26 -14.71 -4.24
CA MET A 69 -2.45 -13.70 -4.92
C MET A 69 -0.96 -14.08 -5.01
N GLY A 70 -0.55 -15.16 -4.33
CA GLY A 70 0.85 -15.52 -4.10
C GLY A 70 1.55 -14.59 -3.10
N LEU A 71 2.74 -14.98 -2.64
CA LEU A 71 3.52 -14.22 -1.64
C LEU A 71 4.22 -12.95 -2.19
N GLY A 72 4.13 -12.71 -3.50
CA GLY A 72 5.12 -11.92 -4.25
C GLY A 72 4.86 -10.42 -4.38
N LEU A 73 4.04 -9.80 -3.51
CA LEU A 73 3.64 -8.40 -3.68
C LEU A 73 3.64 -7.58 -2.38
N LEU A 74 4.58 -7.89 -1.49
CA LEU A 74 4.73 -7.24 -0.18
C LEU A 74 5.73 -6.08 -0.14
N ASP A 75 6.08 -5.51 -1.30
CA ASP A 75 6.99 -4.37 -1.38
C ASP A 75 6.17 -3.07 -1.49
N GLN A 76 6.15 -2.25 -0.44
CA GLN A 76 5.74 -0.86 -0.57
C GLN A 76 6.64 0.11 0.21
N ILE A 77 6.86 1.24 -0.47
CA ILE A 77 7.41 2.54 -0.08
C ILE A 77 8.95 2.62 0.04
N ALA A 78 9.56 3.05 -1.07
CA ALA A 78 10.69 3.98 -1.02
C ALA A 78 10.38 5.10 -2.02
N ALA A 79 10.42 6.36 -1.58
CA ALA A 79 10.34 7.49 -2.50
C ALA A 79 11.61 7.50 -3.37
N PRO A 80 11.49 7.53 -4.71
CA PRO A 80 12.66 7.63 -5.57
C PRO A 80 13.37 8.96 -5.27
N ARG A 81 14.63 8.88 -4.82
CA ARG A 81 15.52 10.05 -4.67
C ARG A 81 16.16 10.49 -6.00
N CYS A 82 15.84 9.77 -7.07
CA CYS A 82 16.28 10.00 -8.43
C CYS A 82 15.03 10.17 -9.32
N GLY A 83 14.78 11.40 -9.75
CA GLY A 83 13.59 11.80 -10.49
C GLY A 83 13.37 13.31 -10.35
N ASP A 84 12.37 13.85 -11.03
CA ASP A 84 11.97 15.24 -10.85
C ASP A 84 11.11 15.39 -9.59
N PRO A 85 11.60 16.04 -8.51
CA PRO A 85 10.81 16.24 -7.30
C PRO A 85 9.59 17.13 -7.54
N ALA A 86 9.56 17.93 -8.61
CA ALA A 86 8.41 18.74 -9.01
C ALA A 86 7.37 17.96 -9.85
N ASN A 87 7.59 16.66 -10.08
CA ASN A 87 6.68 15.82 -10.85
C ASN A 87 6.57 14.40 -10.27
N LEU A 88 6.14 14.33 -9.01
CA LEU A 88 5.99 13.07 -8.27
C LEU A 88 4.56 12.54 -8.33
N THR A 89 4.39 11.31 -8.82
CA THR A 89 3.12 10.56 -8.83
C THR A 89 3.11 9.52 -7.73
N LEU A 90 2.09 9.56 -6.87
CA LEU A 90 1.82 8.47 -5.93
C LEU A 90 0.86 7.48 -6.57
N ALA A 91 1.26 6.21 -6.64
CA ALA A 91 0.41 5.12 -7.10
C ALA A 91 0.38 4.01 -6.05
N GLY A 92 -0.82 3.63 -5.63
CA GLY A 92 -1.00 2.66 -4.54
C GLY A 92 -2.14 1.72 -4.85
N GLN A 93 -1.98 0.45 -4.47
CA GLN A 93 -3.01 -0.57 -4.58
C GLN A 93 -3.45 -1.04 -3.20
N SER A 94 -4.77 -1.25 -3.01
CA SER A 94 -5.37 -1.74 -1.77
C SER A 94 -4.99 -0.86 -0.57
N ALA A 95 -4.40 -1.44 0.49
CA ALA A 95 -3.88 -0.71 1.64
C ALA A 95 -2.86 0.40 1.27
N GLY A 96 -2.15 0.26 0.14
CA GLY A 96 -1.29 1.31 -0.39
C GLY A 96 -2.06 2.51 -0.94
N ALA A 97 -3.23 2.28 -1.53
CA ALA A 97 -4.12 3.35 -1.97
C ALA A 97 -4.70 4.09 -0.73
N ASP A 98 -5.10 3.36 0.31
CA ASP A 98 -5.51 3.94 1.60
C ASP A 98 -4.37 4.75 2.24
N SER A 99 -3.13 4.28 2.13
CA SER A 99 -1.95 5.01 2.60
C SER A 99 -1.78 6.33 1.88
N ILE A 100 -2.08 6.41 0.58
CA ILE A 100 -2.08 7.68 -0.17
C ILE A 100 -3.21 8.59 0.30
N VAL A 101 -4.41 8.07 0.59
CA VAL A 101 -5.49 8.87 1.17
C VAL A 101 -5.08 9.45 2.52
N CYS A 102 -4.44 8.66 3.38
CA CYS A 102 -3.84 9.13 4.62
C CYS A 102 -2.79 10.22 4.38
N MET A 103 -1.91 10.04 3.38
CA MET A 103 -0.93 11.07 3.01
C MET A 103 -1.59 12.34 2.48
N MET A 104 -2.70 12.26 1.74
CA MET A 104 -3.46 13.45 1.30
C MET A 104 -4.08 14.22 2.46
N ALA A 105 -4.48 13.51 3.53
CA ALA A 105 -5.04 14.14 4.73
C ALA A 105 -3.97 14.63 5.72
N ALA A 106 -2.77 14.04 5.70
CA ALA A 106 -1.72 14.29 6.67
C ALA A 106 -1.18 15.72 6.64
N GLU A 107 -0.78 16.22 7.80
CA GLU A 107 -0.08 17.49 7.91
C GLU A 107 1.34 17.40 7.32
N GLY A 108 1.77 18.46 6.63
CA GLY A 108 3.13 18.55 6.07
C GLY A 108 3.35 17.83 4.73
N THR A 109 2.32 17.22 4.14
CA THR A 109 2.44 16.49 2.87
C THR A 109 1.98 17.28 1.64
N ARG A 110 1.34 18.44 1.84
CA ARG A 110 0.84 19.28 0.75
C ARG A 110 1.99 19.73 -0.15
N GLY A 111 1.84 19.53 -1.46
CA GLY A 111 2.84 19.90 -2.46
C GLY A 111 3.98 18.89 -2.61
N LEU A 112 4.01 17.79 -1.86
CA LEU A 112 5.03 16.75 -2.03
C LEU A 112 4.76 15.82 -3.24
N PHE A 113 3.53 15.80 -3.73
CA PHE A 113 3.11 14.99 -4.86
C PHE A 113 2.15 15.79 -5.76
N HIS A 114 2.14 15.41 -7.03
CA HIS A 114 1.55 16.17 -8.11
C HIS A 114 0.46 15.37 -8.84
N TRP A 115 0.47 14.04 -8.70
CA TRP A 115 -0.53 13.12 -9.24
C TRP A 115 -0.80 11.99 -8.26
N VAL A 116 -2.03 11.49 -8.26
CA VAL A 116 -2.44 10.36 -7.42
C VAL A 116 -3.19 9.31 -8.24
N ILE A 117 -2.77 8.05 -8.11
CA ILE A 117 -3.41 6.87 -8.68
C ILE A 117 -3.79 5.92 -7.55
N LEU A 118 -5.10 5.75 -7.32
CA LEU A 118 -5.67 4.88 -6.31
C LEU A 118 -6.25 3.64 -6.97
N LEU A 119 -5.67 2.47 -6.71
CA LEU A 119 -6.08 1.19 -7.28
C LEU A 119 -6.77 0.32 -6.21
N SER A 120 -8.03 -0.01 -6.41
CA SER A 120 -8.88 -0.77 -5.49
C SER A 120 -8.76 -0.31 -4.02
N PRO A 121 -8.90 0.99 -3.71
CA PRO A 121 -8.79 1.45 -2.34
C PRO A 121 -9.94 0.89 -1.48
N PRO A 122 -9.68 0.29 -0.30
CA PRO A 122 -10.70 -0.25 0.60
C PRO A 122 -11.39 0.87 1.41
N LEU A 123 -11.97 1.84 0.70
CA LEU A 123 -12.47 3.10 1.26
C LEU A 123 -13.61 2.88 2.26
N GLY A 124 -13.69 3.78 3.24
CA GLY A 124 -14.73 3.78 4.29
C GLY A 124 -14.42 2.90 5.50
N LYS A 125 -13.33 2.12 5.50
CA LYS A 125 -12.93 1.27 6.64
C LYS A 125 -12.04 1.96 7.67
N LEU A 126 -11.46 3.12 7.34
CA LEU A 126 -10.55 3.86 8.21
C LEU A 126 -11.25 4.68 9.31
N HIS A 127 -12.55 4.96 9.14
CA HIS A 127 -13.38 5.70 10.09
C HIS A 127 -13.99 4.79 11.19
N GLY A 128 -14.43 5.41 12.29
CA GLY A 128 -15.16 4.81 13.40
C GLY A 128 -14.34 3.77 14.16
N ARG A 129 -13.04 4.02 14.34
CA ARG A 129 -12.10 3.03 14.91
C ARG A 129 -11.62 3.33 16.32
N ALA A 130 -12.07 4.44 16.91
CA ALA A 130 -11.71 4.81 18.28
C ALA A 130 -12.02 3.70 19.29
N GLU A 131 -13.23 3.13 19.24
CA GLU A 131 -13.66 2.03 20.12
C GLU A 131 -12.86 0.74 19.86
N THR A 132 -12.66 0.37 18.59
CA THR A 132 -11.86 -0.81 18.22
C THR A 132 -10.43 -0.70 18.75
N ARG A 133 -9.83 0.50 18.64
CA ARG A 133 -8.48 0.78 19.15
C ARG A 133 -8.43 0.68 20.68
N ALA A 134 -9.38 1.29 21.39
CA ALA A 134 -9.43 1.26 22.85
C ALA A 134 -9.49 -0.19 23.37
N ARG A 135 -10.40 -1.00 22.82
CA ARG A 135 -10.52 -2.42 23.20
C ARG A 135 -9.30 -3.26 22.84
N LEU A 136 -8.69 -2.98 21.68
CA LEU A 136 -7.47 -3.69 21.28
C LEU A 136 -6.32 -3.36 22.24
N ALA A 137 -6.23 -2.12 22.72
CA ALA A 137 -5.26 -1.70 23.72
C ALA A 137 -5.51 -2.37 25.08
N GLU A 138 -6.75 -2.30 25.61
CA GLU A 138 -7.14 -3.00 26.84
C GLU A 138 -6.80 -4.49 26.78
N LYS A 139 -7.13 -5.13 25.65
CA LYS A 139 -6.80 -6.54 25.47
C LYS A 139 -5.29 -6.79 25.40
N ALA A 140 -4.55 -5.94 24.69
CA ALA A 140 -3.09 -6.06 24.63
C ALA A 140 -2.50 -5.99 26.04
N GLU A 141 -2.97 -5.09 26.90
CA GLU A 141 -2.53 -4.98 28.31
C GLU A 141 -2.73 -6.29 29.09
N THR A 142 -3.83 -7.02 28.86
CA THR A 142 -4.04 -8.33 29.51
C THR A 142 -3.11 -9.45 29.02
N LEU A 143 -2.56 -9.30 27.81
CA LEU A 143 -1.75 -10.34 27.15
C LEU A 143 -0.24 -10.05 27.19
N MET A 144 0.16 -8.80 27.44
CA MET A 144 1.55 -8.40 27.50
C MET A 144 2.20 -8.90 28.79
N THR A 145 3.39 -9.49 28.66
CA THR A 145 4.18 -10.02 29.78
C THR A 145 5.31 -9.09 30.22
N LYS A 146 5.65 -8.08 29.40
CA LYS A 146 6.67 -7.06 29.59
C LYS A 146 6.39 -5.86 28.69
N ASP A 147 7.20 -4.80 28.76
CA ASP A 147 7.06 -3.66 27.85
C ASP A 147 7.24 -4.15 26.39
N PRO A 148 6.32 -3.84 25.46
CA PRO A 148 6.45 -4.24 24.05
C PRO A 148 7.68 -3.64 23.37
N ARG A 149 8.31 -2.58 23.92
CA ARG A 149 9.59 -2.02 23.48
C ARG A 149 10.75 -3.01 23.68
N GLU A 150 10.67 -3.83 24.71
CA GLU A 150 11.67 -4.84 25.10
C GLU A 150 11.35 -6.24 24.57
N MET A 151 10.19 -6.41 23.92
CA MET A 151 9.84 -7.66 23.26
C MET A 151 10.68 -7.89 22.00
N THR A 152 11.03 -9.14 21.79
CA THR A 152 11.53 -9.63 20.50
C THR A 152 10.44 -9.52 19.44
N THR A 153 10.84 -9.48 18.17
CA THR A 153 9.88 -9.47 17.05
C THR A 153 8.97 -10.70 17.06
N ALA A 154 9.47 -11.86 17.46
CA ALA A 154 8.67 -13.09 17.55
C ALA A 154 7.58 -12.99 18.63
N GLU A 155 7.91 -12.46 19.81
CA GLU A 155 6.94 -12.22 20.89
C GLU A 155 5.84 -11.24 20.45
N LEU A 156 6.19 -10.17 19.73
CA LEU A 156 5.21 -9.21 19.21
C LEU A 156 4.31 -9.80 18.13
N LEU A 157 4.83 -10.64 17.23
CA LEU A 157 4.03 -11.33 16.23
C LEU A 157 3.09 -12.35 16.87
N ASP A 158 3.51 -13.02 17.94
CA ASP A 158 2.64 -13.91 18.72
C ASP A 158 1.53 -13.13 19.44
N LEU A 159 1.86 -11.99 20.05
CA LEU A 159 0.87 -11.07 20.64
C LEU A 159 -0.13 -10.58 19.57
N GLN A 160 0.36 -10.13 18.41
CA GLN A 160 -0.47 -9.72 17.28
C GLN A 160 -1.42 -10.86 16.86
N LYS A 161 -0.91 -12.09 16.76
CA LYS A 161 -1.72 -13.27 16.41
C LYS A 161 -2.83 -13.50 17.44
N LYS A 162 -2.53 -13.45 18.73
CA LYS A 162 -3.53 -13.61 19.82
C LYS A 162 -4.60 -12.53 19.77
N LEU A 163 -4.22 -11.30 19.43
CA LEU A 163 -5.17 -10.18 19.26
C LEU A 163 -6.06 -10.40 18.03
N LEU A 164 -5.51 -10.88 16.91
CA LEU A 164 -6.26 -11.16 15.67
C LEU A 164 -7.21 -12.37 15.75
N LEU A 165 -7.02 -13.27 16.72
CA LEU A 165 -7.92 -14.39 16.97
C LEU A 165 -9.21 -13.95 17.68
N ASP A 166 -9.20 -12.78 18.32
CA ASP A 166 -10.42 -12.24 18.92
C ASP A 166 -11.27 -11.56 17.86
N ARG A 167 -12.53 -11.99 17.75
CA ARG A 167 -13.50 -11.29 16.92
C ARG A 167 -14.03 -10.12 17.71
N VAL A 168 -13.26 -9.03 17.79
CA VAL A 168 -13.82 -7.74 18.22
C VAL A 168 -14.86 -7.30 17.18
N TRP A 169 -16.12 -7.61 17.47
CA TRP A 169 -17.32 -7.06 16.82
C TRP A 169 -17.39 -7.25 15.29
N GLY A 170 -16.86 -8.36 14.78
CA GLY A 170 -16.93 -8.66 13.35
C GLY A 170 -16.12 -7.71 12.44
N ARG A 171 -15.26 -6.83 12.98
CA ARG A 171 -14.33 -6.02 12.18
C ARG A 171 -13.15 -6.88 11.70
N HIS A 172 -12.80 -6.76 10.43
CA HIS A 172 -11.80 -7.63 9.79
C HIS A 172 -10.38 -7.04 9.79
N MET A 173 -10.24 -5.70 9.91
CA MET A 173 -8.96 -4.99 9.98
C MET A 173 -8.77 -4.32 11.35
N LEU A 174 -8.09 -5.02 12.27
CA LEU A 174 -7.85 -4.53 13.64
C LEU A 174 -6.70 -3.51 13.72
N PHE A 175 -5.66 -3.67 12.91
CA PHE A 175 -4.54 -2.73 12.80
C PHE A 175 -4.67 -1.96 11.46
N ALA A 176 -4.74 -0.63 11.52
CA ALA A 176 -4.63 0.26 10.35
C ALA A 176 -4.32 1.71 10.83
N PRO A 177 -4.21 2.71 9.95
CA PRO A 177 -4.03 4.12 10.33
C PRO A 177 -5.09 4.65 11.31
N ALA A 178 -4.69 5.50 12.25
CA ALA A 178 -5.57 6.10 13.25
C ALA A 178 -5.58 7.63 13.11
N PHE A 179 -6.77 8.20 12.92
CA PHE A 179 -6.99 9.65 12.92
C PHE A 179 -6.93 10.23 14.34
N GLY A 180 -6.63 11.52 14.45
CA GLY A 180 -6.55 12.26 15.71
C GLY A 180 -5.18 12.23 16.39
N ALA A 181 -4.15 11.74 15.70
CA ALA A 181 -2.77 11.76 16.16
C ALA A 181 -1.85 12.14 15.00
N TYR A 182 -0.89 13.03 15.27
CA TYR A 182 0.08 13.49 14.28
C TYR A 182 0.74 12.30 13.54
N PRO A 183 0.88 12.34 12.20
CA PRO A 183 0.57 13.47 11.30
C PRO A 183 -0.88 13.51 10.80
N LEU A 184 -1.74 12.58 11.24
CA LEU A 184 -3.11 12.49 10.75
C LEU A 184 -4.05 13.44 11.52
N PRO A 185 -4.93 14.16 10.82
CA PRO A 185 -5.86 15.10 11.45
C PRO A 185 -6.91 14.35 12.27
N SER A 186 -7.73 15.08 13.04
CA SER A 186 -8.93 14.51 13.65
C SER A 186 -9.87 13.96 12.60
N GLU A 187 -10.69 12.98 12.97
CA GLU A 187 -11.58 12.28 12.05
C GLU A 187 -12.52 13.23 11.28
N ASN A 188 -13.06 14.24 11.97
CA ASN A 188 -13.94 15.25 11.37
C ASN A 188 -13.22 16.19 10.38
N ALA A 189 -11.90 16.24 10.38
CA ALA A 189 -11.10 17.10 9.51
C ALA A 189 -10.48 16.35 8.32
N VAL A 190 -10.64 15.02 8.24
CA VAL A 190 -10.05 14.21 7.16
C VAL A 190 -10.55 14.63 5.79
N GLU A 191 -11.87 14.78 5.62
CA GLU A 191 -12.46 15.12 4.33
C GLU A 191 -12.04 16.50 3.84
N SER A 192 -12.07 17.51 4.71
CA SER A 192 -11.66 18.87 4.34
C SER A 192 -10.18 18.92 3.99
N LYS A 193 -9.31 18.18 4.69
CA LYS A 193 -7.89 18.09 4.37
C LYS A 193 -7.63 17.42 3.02
N ILE A 194 -8.37 16.36 2.71
CA ILE A 194 -8.29 15.72 1.38
C ILE A 194 -8.73 16.70 0.29
N VAL A 195 -9.82 17.45 0.49
CA VAL A 195 -10.28 18.48 -0.47
C VAL A 195 -9.22 19.55 -0.66
N GLU A 196 -8.60 20.04 0.41
CA GLU A 196 -7.52 21.04 0.36
C GLU A 196 -6.32 20.54 -0.43
N THR A 197 -5.90 19.29 -0.21
CA THR A 197 -4.75 18.68 -0.90
C THR A 197 -5.07 18.31 -2.34
N ALA A 198 -6.30 17.91 -2.63
CA ALA A 198 -6.72 17.57 -3.98
C ALA A 198 -6.70 18.78 -4.93
N ARG A 199 -6.77 20.03 -4.40
CA ARG A 199 -6.65 21.27 -5.18
C ARG A 199 -5.31 21.31 -5.93
N GLY A 200 -5.36 21.05 -7.24
CA GLY A 200 -4.21 21.05 -8.13
C GLY A 200 -3.53 19.69 -8.32
N VAL A 201 -4.09 18.61 -7.76
CA VAL A 201 -3.56 17.24 -7.89
C VAL A 201 -4.56 16.40 -8.68
N PRO A 202 -4.27 16.03 -9.93
CA PRO A 202 -5.13 15.12 -10.67
C PRO A 202 -5.21 13.74 -10.00
N VAL A 203 -6.40 13.17 -9.99
CA VAL A 203 -6.71 11.89 -9.32
C VAL A 203 -7.25 10.88 -10.33
N LEU A 204 -6.65 9.70 -10.38
CA LEU A 204 -7.20 8.52 -11.01
C LEU A 204 -7.62 7.51 -9.94
N VAL A 205 -8.90 7.14 -9.90
CA VAL A 205 -9.39 6.05 -9.05
C VAL A 205 -9.82 4.90 -9.93
N ARG A 206 -9.28 3.71 -9.68
CA ARG A 206 -9.63 2.49 -10.41
C ARG A 206 -9.97 1.37 -9.44
N TRP A 207 -10.88 0.48 -9.82
CA TRP A 207 -11.19 -0.76 -9.10
C TRP A 207 -11.38 -1.90 -10.10
N THR A 208 -11.48 -3.14 -9.61
CA THR A 208 -11.78 -4.28 -10.48
C THR A 208 -13.26 -4.65 -10.38
N ALA A 209 -13.87 -5.12 -11.47
CA ALA A 209 -15.32 -5.37 -11.51
C ALA A 209 -15.80 -6.41 -10.47
N HIS A 210 -14.90 -7.28 -10.02
CA HIS A 210 -15.16 -8.34 -9.07
C HIS A 210 -14.21 -8.30 -7.86
N ASP A 211 -13.83 -7.08 -7.46
CA ASP A 211 -12.87 -6.76 -6.40
C ASP A 211 -13.08 -7.62 -5.14
N GLY A 212 -14.32 -7.75 -4.69
CA GLY A 212 -14.70 -8.50 -3.49
C GLY A 212 -14.46 -10.02 -3.50
N ARG A 213 -14.30 -10.67 -4.67
CA ARG A 213 -14.35 -12.15 -4.78
C ARG A 213 -13.31 -12.89 -3.92
N PRO A 214 -12.02 -12.48 -3.86
CA PRO A 214 -11.03 -13.13 -2.99
C PRO A 214 -11.36 -13.05 -1.50
N PHE A 215 -12.16 -12.07 -1.09
CA PHE A 215 -12.51 -11.87 0.32
C PHE A 215 -13.68 -12.75 0.77
N ALA A 216 -14.42 -13.35 -0.15
CA ALA A 216 -15.57 -14.18 0.15
C ALA A 216 -15.23 -15.40 1.02
N SER A 217 -14.08 -16.04 0.76
CA SER A 217 -13.60 -17.19 1.52
C SER A 217 -13.09 -16.81 2.93
N MET A 218 -12.68 -15.56 3.14
CA MET A 218 -12.16 -15.08 4.42
C MET A 218 -13.24 -14.47 5.32
N SER A 219 -14.23 -13.85 4.71
CA SER A 219 -15.12 -12.86 5.34
C SER A 219 -16.61 -13.12 5.07
N GLY A 220 -16.91 -14.23 4.38
CA GLY A 220 -18.26 -14.66 4.05
C GLY A 220 -18.74 -14.20 2.66
N PRO A 221 -19.76 -14.87 2.10
CA PRO A 221 -20.17 -14.73 0.70
C PRO A 221 -20.63 -13.32 0.33
N LEU A 222 -21.18 -12.55 1.28
CA LEU A 222 -21.59 -11.16 1.04
C LEU A 222 -20.42 -10.24 0.65
N CYS A 223 -19.19 -10.57 1.04
CA CYS A 223 -18.01 -9.79 0.63
C CYS A 223 -17.72 -9.92 -0.87
N SER A 224 -18.22 -10.96 -1.55
CA SER A 224 -18.06 -11.11 -3.00
C SER A 224 -18.83 -10.05 -3.80
N LEU A 225 -19.85 -9.44 -3.19
CA LEU A 225 -20.69 -8.40 -3.78
C LEU A 225 -20.06 -7.00 -3.66
N TYR A 226 -18.88 -6.87 -3.03
CA TYR A 226 -18.14 -5.62 -3.04
C TYR A 226 -17.66 -5.30 -4.46
N SER A 227 -18.50 -4.61 -5.22
CA SER A 227 -18.09 -3.66 -6.25
C SER A 227 -18.16 -2.28 -5.59
N MET A 228 -17.08 -1.51 -5.61
CA MET A 228 -17.04 -0.20 -4.94
C MET A 228 -17.62 0.88 -5.85
N PRO A 229 -18.62 1.68 -5.41
CA PRO A 229 -18.86 2.99 -5.98
C PRO A 229 -18.67 4.12 -4.93
N PHE A 230 -18.22 5.26 -5.44
CA PHE A 230 -17.95 6.54 -4.77
C PHE A 230 -16.80 6.56 -3.75
N SER A 231 -15.64 6.99 -4.25
CA SER A 231 -14.55 7.47 -3.41
C SER A 231 -14.82 8.91 -2.97
N SER A 232 -14.77 9.17 -1.65
CA SER A 232 -14.75 10.53 -1.12
C SER A 232 -13.62 11.37 -1.73
N VAL A 233 -12.51 10.75 -2.14
CA VAL A 233 -11.39 11.42 -2.80
C VAL A 233 -11.74 11.87 -4.21
N SER A 234 -12.43 11.04 -5.00
CA SER A 234 -12.90 11.45 -6.34
C SER A 234 -13.92 12.58 -6.23
N THR A 235 -14.85 12.48 -5.27
CA THR A 235 -15.81 13.54 -4.99
C THR A 235 -15.10 14.82 -4.53
N ALA A 236 -14.13 14.72 -3.63
CA ALA A 236 -13.33 15.84 -3.14
C ALA A 236 -12.53 16.50 -4.27
N ALA A 237 -11.93 15.71 -5.16
CA ALA A 237 -11.22 16.22 -6.33
C ALA A 237 -12.17 16.97 -7.29
N CYS A 238 -13.36 16.41 -7.56
CA CYS A 238 -14.39 17.10 -8.34
C CYS A 238 -14.86 18.40 -7.67
N GLN A 239 -15.11 18.38 -6.35
CA GLN A 239 -15.50 19.58 -5.58
C GLN A 239 -14.40 20.64 -5.57
N ALA A 240 -13.13 20.23 -5.58
CA ALA A 240 -11.96 21.09 -5.68
C ALA A 240 -11.70 21.60 -7.11
N GLY A 241 -12.53 21.25 -8.10
CA GLY A 241 -12.37 21.65 -9.50
C GLY A 241 -11.19 20.99 -10.21
N CYS A 242 -10.72 19.84 -9.71
CA CYS A 242 -9.54 19.14 -10.21
C CYS A 242 -9.90 18.02 -11.18
N ALA A 243 -8.95 17.68 -12.06
CA ALA A 243 -9.11 16.55 -12.97
C ALA A 243 -9.23 15.25 -12.16
N SER A 244 -10.41 14.64 -12.20
CA SER A 244 -10.70 13.37 -11.55
C SER A 244 -11.21 12.39 -12.59
N THR A 245 -10.65 11.19 -12.63
CA THR A 245 -11.10 10.10 -13.50
C THR A 245 -11.34 8.85 -12.67
N THR A 246 -12.49 8.23 -12.88
CA THR A 246 -12.83 6.94 -12.28
C THR A 246 -12.98 5.88 -13.37
N CYS A 247 -12.42 4.68 -13.19
CA CYS A 247 -12.61 3.58 -14.13
C CYS A 247 -12.70 2.22 -13.45
N SER A 248 -13.36 1.28 -14.13
CA SER A 248 -13.44 -0.13 -13.72
C SER A 248 -12.55 -0.96 -14.63
N PHE A 249 -11.82 -1.92 -14.06
CA PHE A 249 -11.08 -2.95 -14.77
C PHE A 249 -11.91 -4.23 -14.80
N ASP A 250 -12.30 -4.66 -16.00
CA ASP A 250 -13.18 -5.80 -16.21
C ASP A 250 -12.53 -6.81 -17.17
N TRP A 251 -11.40 -7.36 -16.73
CA TRP A 251 -10.77 -8.49 -17.39
C TRP A 251 -10.52 -9.59 -16.36
N GLY A 252 -10.79 -10.84 -16.76
CA GLY A 252 -10.50 -12.03 -16.00
C GLY A 252 -10.19 -13.20 -16.94
N ALA A 253 -9.44 -14.18 -16.44
CA ALA A 253 -9.20 -15.41 -17.19
C ALA A 253 -10.52 -16.16 -17.43
N GLN A 254 -10.71 -16.64 -18.66
CA GLN A 254 -11.88 -17.45 -19.01
C GLN A 254 -11.96 -18.67 -18.07
N ASP A 255 -13.17 -18.96 -17.59
CA ASP A 255 -13.48 -20.04 -16.64
C ASP A 255 -12.84 -19.92 -15.24
N ASN A 256 -12.08 -18.86 -14.94
CA ASN A 256 -11.57 -18.62 -13.59
C ASN A 256 -12.68 -17.99 -12.72
N PRO A 257 -13.08 -18.60 -11.59
CA PRO A 257 -14.16 -18.08 -10.76
C PRO A 257 -13.81 -16.76 -10.07
N LEU A 258 -12.53 -16.36 -10.03
CA LEU A 258 -12.11 -15.08 -9.49
C LEU A 258 -12.38 -13.92 -10.46
N GLN A 259 -12.41 -14.15 -11.77
CA GLN A 259 -12.65 -13.12 -12.80
C GLN A 259 -11.78 -11.86 -12.56
N ALA A 260 -12.32 -10.66 -12.79
CA ALA A 260 -11.67 -9.38 -12.49
C ALA A 260 -11.56 -9.10 -10.97
N CYS A 261 -10.87 -9.97 -10.24
CA CYS A 261 -10.71 -9.89 -8.78
C CYS A 261 -9.68 -8.86 -8.32
N HIS A 262 -9.70 -8.55 -7.02
CA HIS A 262 -8.73 -7.65 -6.38
C HIS A 262 -7.28 -7.95 -6.82
N THR A 263 -6.50 -6.92 -7.16
CA THR A 263 -5.07 -6.97 -7.56
C THR A 263 -4.74 -7.61 -8.91
N ILE A 264 -5.70 -8.19 -9.63
CA ILE A 264 -5.42 -8.89 -10.90
C ILE A 264 -4.78 -7.97 -11.96
N ASP A 265 -5.16 -6.70 -11.90
CA ASP A 265 -4.75 -5.58 -12.73
C ASP A 265 -3.29 -5.16 -12.56
N ILE A 266 -2.66 -5.46 -11.41
CA ILE A 266 -1.24 -5.10 -11.16
C ILE A 266 -0.34 -5.70 -12.24
N GLN A 267 -0.66 -6.90 -12.73
CA GLN A 267 0.14 -7.56 -13.76
C GLN A 267 0.12 -6.85 -15.11
N PHE A 268 -0.92 -6.08 -15.36
CA PHE A 268 -1.09 -5.29 -16.58
C PHE A 268 -0.38 -3.95 -16.50
N VAL A 269 -0.10 -3.47 -15.28
CA VAL A 269 0.56 -2.18 -15.03
C VAL A 269 2.06 -2.34 -14.81
N LEU A 270 2.48 -3.33 -14.02
CA LEU A 270 3.88 -3.48 -13.57
C LEU A 270 4.61 -4.68 -14.17
N GLY A 271 3.88 -5.68 -14.69
CA GLY A 271 4.40 -6.85 -15.40
C GLY A 271 5.74 -7.40 -14.90
N ALA A 272 5.74 -8.31 -13.91
CA ALA A 272 6.96 -8.95 -13.42
C ALA A 272 7.15 -10.39 -13.95
N PRO A 273 8.40 -10.89 -14.06
CA PRO A 273 8.66 -12.30 -14.33
C PRO A 273 7.96 -13.23 -13.32
N GLY A 274 7.33 -14.30 -13.80
CA GLY A 274 6.57 -15.25 -12.96
C GLY A 274 5.24 -14.69 -12.41
N ALA A 275 4.89 -13.45 -12.73
CA ALA A 275 3.70 -12.83 -12.16
C ALA A 275 2.39 -13.31 -12.78
N TRP A 276 2.47 -14.07 -13.88
CA TRP A 276 1.36 -14.78 -14.51
C TRP A 276 1.09 -16.17 -13.89
N GLU A 277 1.98 -16.67 -13.03
CA GLU A 277 1.86 -17.98 -12.37
C GLU A 277 1.07 -17.89 -11.05
N LYS A 278 -0.03 -17.12 -11.06
CA LYS A 278 -0.86 -16.88 -9.87
C LYS A 278 -2.21 -17.59 -10.02
N PRO A 279 -2.82 -18.10 -8.93
CA PRO A 279 -4.16 -18.70 -8.98
C PRO A 279 -5.22 -17.80 -9.62
N MET A 280 -5.16 -16.49 -9.38
CA MET A 280 -6.06 -15.50 -10.01
C MET A 280 -5.88 -15.33 -11.52
N LEU A 281 -4.79 -15.83 -12.10
CA LEU A 281 -4.47 -15.80 -13.53
C LEU A 281 -4.49 -17.19 -14.15
N GLN A 282 -4.88 -18.22 -13.39
CA GLN A 282 -5.03 -19.56 -13.92
C GLN A 282 -6.05 -19.56 -15.08
N GLY A 283 -5.69 -20.20 -16.19
CA GLY A 283 -6.47 -20.18 -17.43
C GLY A 283 -6.21 -18.96 -18.32
N ALA A 284 -5.46 -17.95 -17.84
CA ALA A 284 -4.99 -16.88 -18.69
C ALA A 284 -3.88 -17.39 -19.61
N MET A 285 -4.05 -17.20 -20.92
CA MET A 285 -2.92 -17.29 -21.84
C MET A 285 -2.11 -16.00 -21.69
N PRO A 286 -0.81 -16.04 -21.31
CA PRO A 286 0.03 -14.86 -21.36
C PRO A 286 0.18 -14.45 -22.83
N LYS A 287 -0.67 -13.54 -23.30
CA LYS A 287 -0.58 -13.01 -24.66
C LYS A 287 0.01 -11.60 -24.63
N THR A 288 1.19 -11.54 -25.23
CA THR A 288 1.86 -10.38 -25.83
C THR A 288 0.97 -9.13 -25.95
N SER A 289 1.35 -8.08 -25.21
CA SER A 289 1.04 -6.67 -25.47
C SER A 289 -0.44 -6.34 -25.66
N PHE A 290 -1.09 -5.92 -24.57
CA PHE A 290 -2.39 -5.25 -24.63
C PHE A 290 -2.22 -3.86 -25.26
N VAL A 291 -2.97 -3.60 -26.34
CA VAL A 291 -3.16 -2.25 -26.88
C VAL A 291 -4.29 -1.60 -26.08
N TRP A 292 -3.96 -0.57 -25.31
CA TRP A 292 -4.96 0.27 -24.65
C TRP A 292 -5.76 1.02 -25.72
N VAL A 293 -6.99 0.58 -25.99
CA VAL A 293 -7.91 1.33 -26.86
C VAL A 293 -8.63 2.35 -26.01
N LYS A 294 -8.30 3.62 -26.20
CA LYS A 294 -9.00 4.76 -25.60
C LYS A 294 -10.41 4.79 -26.22
N ARG A 295 -11.46 4.64 -25.40
CA ARG A 295 -12.81 5.05 -25.79
C ARG A 295 -13.00 6.53 -25.47
#